data_AF-A0A956MVF6-F1
#
_entry.id   AF-A0A956MVF6-F1
#
_cell.length_a   1.000
_cell.length_b   1.000
_cell.length_c   1.000
_cell.angle_alpha   90.00
_cell.angle_beta   90.00
_cell.angle_gamma   90.00
#
_symmetry.space_group_name_H-M   'P 1'
#
loop_
_entity.id
_entity.type
_entity.pdbx_description
1 polymer ?
#
loop_
_entity_poly.entity_id
_entity_poly.type
_entity_poly.pdbx_seq_one_letter_code
_entity_poly.pdbx_strand_id
1 'polypeptide(L)'
;MKFRSMFRFALVGTLLFLFTACTPGSDELQIDTSKLSSEALKGKKIFDDKNCKKCHTLGKSMMTVVKQGKEVIIPDLTNPFIATDSSYVEVHLKYVEETDMPQIRLYSDEIHQVSRFIAELHAATHGQKYSENADATCPVCRAPVNSELAKADGLWFTYFGETYYFECEACKELFSKQPEVFR
;
A
#
# COMPACT_ATOMS: atom_id res chain seq x y z
N MET A 1 -79.03 -36.60 5.65
CA MET A 1 -78.78 -35.26 5.06
C MET A 1 -77.40 -34.78 5.50
N LYS A 2 -76.54 -34.42 4.53
CA LYS A 2 -75.31 -33.59 4.63
C LYS A 2 -74.15 -34.12 5.51
N PHE A 3 -72.87 -33.99 5.18
CA PHE A 3 -72.10 -33.70 3.96
C PHE A 3 -70.60 -33.84 4.35
N ARG A 4 -69.79 -34.40 3.45
CA ARG A 4 -68.35 -34.13 3.21
C ARG A 4 -67.25 -34.46 4.25
N SER A 5 -66.46 -35.48 3.92
CA SER A 5 -65.20 -35.42 3.15
C SER A 5 -64.15 -34.33 3.47
N MET A 6 -62.92 -34.84 3.71
CA MET A 6 -61.60 -34.31 3.36
C MET A 6 -61.14 -33.00 4.02
N PHE A 7 -59.94 -33.02 4.61
CA PHE A 7 -58.75 -32.33 4.09
C PHE A 7 -57.52 -32.68 4.95
N ARG A 8 -56.60 -33.47 4.40
CA ARG A 8 -55.25 -33.66 4.95
C ARG A 8 -54.39 -32.51 4.42
N PHE A 9 -53.98 -31.58 5.28
CA PHE A 9 -52.98 -30.57 4.93
C PHE A 9 -51.59 -31.20 5.03
N ALA A 10 -50.92 -31.32 3.88
CA ALA A 10 -49.50 -31.60 3.79
C ALA A 10 -48.73 -30.32 4.15
N LEU A 11 -47.90 -30.40 5.18
CA LEU A 11 -47.05 -29.31 5.66
C LEU A 11 -45.79 -29.28 4.79
N VAL A 12 -45.78 -28.40 3.78
CA VAL A 12 -44.64 -28.16 2.90
C VAL A 12 -43.61 -27.35 3.68
N GLY A 13 -42.56 -28.04 4.16
CA GLY A 13 -41.40 -27.43 4.79
C GLY A 13 -40.63 -26.60 3.78
N THR A 14 -40.76 -25.27 3.88
CA THR A 14 -39.92 -24.32 3.13
C THR A 14 -38.61 -24.17 3.89
N LEU A 15 -37.60 -24.95 3.49
CA LEU A 15 -36.23 -24.81 3.97
C LEU A 15 -35.64 -23.54 3.30
N LEU A 16 -35.70 -22.42 4.02
CA LEU A 16 -35.08 -21.16 3.61
C LEU A 16 -33.55 -21.32 3.76
N PHE A 17 -32.88 -21.72 2.68
CA PHE A 17 -31.42 -21.69 2.59
C PHE A 17 -30.96 -20.23 2.64
N LEU A 18 -30.58 -19.78 3.84
CA LEU A 18 -29.80 -18.55 4.02
C LEU A 18 -28.39 -18.80 3.45
N PHE A 19 -28.23 -18.55 2.15
CA PHE A 19 -26.93 -18.31 1.56
C PHE A 19 -26.38 -17.01 2.16
N THR A 20 -25.69 -17.14 3.28
CA THR A 20 -24.79 -16.11 3.79
C THR A 20 -23.64 -16.00 2.80
N ALA A 21 -23.82 -15.11 1.82
CA ALA A 21 -22.75 -14.66 0.96
C ALA A 21 -21.65 -14.08 1.86
N CYS A 22 -20.52 -14.79 1.96
CA CYS A 22 -19.28 -14.20 2.44
C CYS A 22 -18.93 -13.05 1.50
N THR A 23 -19.20 -11.82 1.93
CA THR A 23 -18.65 -10.62 1.30
C THR A 23 -17.18 -10.55 1.71
N PRO A 24 -16.20 -10.66 0.78
CA PRO A 24 -14.81 -10.42 1.13
C PRO A 24 -14.67 -8.99 1.63
N GLY A 25 -14.21 -8.85 2.88
CA GLY A 25 -14.08 -7.58 3.59
C GLY A 25 -13.24 -6.56 2.82
N SER A 26 -13.81 -5.36 2.71
CA SER A 26 -13.42 -4.23 1.89
C SER A 26 -12.32 -3.34 2.47
N ASP A 27 -11.37 -3.89 3.22
CA ASP A 27 -10.26 -3.11 3.80
C ASP A 27 -9.10 -2.91 2.79
N GLU A 28 -9.37 -2.68 1.50
CA GLU A 28 -8.31 -2.30 0.55
C GLU A 28 -8.13 -0.79 0.60
N LEU A 29 -6.90 -0.32 0.86
CA LEU A 29 -6.60 1.11 0.84
C LEU A 29 -6.96 1.66 -0.55
N GLN A 30 -7.91 2.58 -0.61
CA GLN A 30 -8.28 3.25 -1.85
C GLN A 30 -7.20 4.27 -2.20
N ILE A 31 -6.27 3.87 -3.07
CA ILE A 31 -5.29 4.78 -3.65
C ILE A 31 -6.01 5.72 -4.61
N ASP A 32 -5.92 7.02 -4.34
CA ASP A 32 -6.45 8.06 -5.23
C ASP A 32 -5.60 8.15 -6.50
N THR A 33 -5.97 7.34 -7.49
CA THR A 33 -5.24 7.24 -8.77
C THR A 33 -5.23 8.55 -9.57
N SER A 34 -6.11 9.52 -9.26
CA SER A 34 -6.10 10.82 -9.94
C SER A 34 -4.82 11.63 -9.67
N LYS A 35 -4.09 11.28 -8.62
CA LYS A 35 -2.83 11.93 -8.21
C LYS A 35 -1.58 11.25 -8.76
N LEU A 36 -1.73 10.10 -9.41
CA LEU A 36 -0.61 9.38 -10.00
C LEU A 36 -0.25 9.99 -11.35
N SER A 37 1.05 10.06 -11.65
CA SER A 37 1.54 10.40 -12.97
C SER A 37 1.08 9.39 -14.01
N SER A 38 1.12 9.77 -15.30
CA SER A 38 0.79 8.84 -16.39
C SER A 38 1.70 7.61 -16.40
N GLU A 39 2.94 7.73 -15.93
CA GLU A 39 3.88 6.61 -15.81
C GLU A 39 3.50 5.69 -14.65
N ALA A 40 3.20 6.24 -13.48
CA ALA A 40 2.72 5.49 -12.33
C ALA A 40 1.38 4.80 -12.58
N LEU A 41 0.49 5.38 -13.39
CA LEU A 41 -0.75 4.72 -13.82
C LEU A 41 -0.49 3.47 -14.67
N LYS A 42 0.49 3.51 -15.58
CA LYS A 42 0.91 2.32 -16.34
C LYS A 42 1.54 1.28 -15.42
N GLY A 43 2.39 1.73 -14.48
CA GLY A 43 2.98 0.89 -13.45
C GLY A 43 1.96 0.18 -12.58
N LYS A 44 0.92 0.89 -12.13
CA LYS A 44 -0.21 0.32 -11.39
C LYS A 44 -0.88 -0.79 -12.19
N LYS A 45 -1.13 -0.57 -13.49
CA LYS A 45 -1.74 -1.59 -14.34
C LYS A 45 -0.86 -2.84 -14.41
N ILE A 46 0.45 -2.68 -14.61
CA ILE A 46 1.40 -3.81 -14.63
C ILE A 46 1.41 -4.53 -13.27
N PHE A 47 1.41 -3.77 -12.17
CA PHE A 47 1.38 -4.30 -10.82
C PHE A 47 0.15 -5.21 -10.59
N ASP A 48 -1.03 -4.75 -11.03
CA ASP A 48 -2.28 -5.50 -10.98
C ASP A 48 -2.22 -6.74 -11.92
N ASP A 49 -1.81 -6.58 -13.18
CA ASP A 49 -1.73 -7.64 -14.19
C ASP A 49 -0.77 -8.78 -13.77
N LYS A 50 0.36 -8.43 -13.14
CA LYS A 50 1.38 -9.38 -12.65
C LYS A 50 1.01 -9.96 -11.29
N ASN A 51 -0.18 -9.63 -10.75
CA ASN A 51 -0.72 -10.12 -9.49
C ASN A 51 0.17 -9.81 -8.27
N CYS A 52 0.87 -8.67 -8.25
CA CYS A 52 1.81 -8.33 -7.18
C CYS A 52 1.12 -8.23 -5.81
N LYS A 53 -0.17 -7.86 -5.79
CA LYS A 53 -1.05 -7.81 -4.60
C LYS A 53 -1.26 -9.16 -3.90
N LYS A 54 -0.95 -10.29 -4.54
CA LYS A 54 -1.06 -11.61 -3.91
C LYS A 54 -0.08 -11.79 -2.76
N CYS A 55 1.05 -11.08 -2.80
CA CYS A 55 2.09 -11.16 -1.78
C CYS A 55 2.24 -9.83 -1.04
N HIS A 56 2.19 -8.70 -1.75
CA HIS A 56 2.42 -7.39 -1.17
C HIS A 56 1.13 -6.73 -0.71
N THR A 57 1.21 -6.06 0.45
CA THR A 57 0.18 -5.14 0.93
C THR A 57 0.45 -3.73 0.44
N LEU A 58 -0.63 -2.95 0.34
CA LEU A 58 -0.60 -1.50 0.11
C LEU A 58 -1.36 -0.83 1.25
N GLY A 59 -0.66 -0.16 2.16
CA GLY A 59 -1.26 0.60 3.25
C GLY A 59 -1.71 -0.24 4.45
N LYS A 60 -1.11 -1.41 4.65
CA LYS A 60 -1.38 -2.33 5.77
C LYS A 60 -0.08 -2.74 6.43
N SER A 61 -0.16 -3.32 7.63
CA SER A 61 1.03 -3.89 8.27
C SER A 61 1.76 -4.89 7.35
N MET A 62 3.08 -4.99 7.52
CA MET A 62 3.90 -5.99 6.85
C MET A 62 3.36 -7.39 7.14
N MET A 63 3.43 -8.28 6.16
CA MET A 63 3.02 -9.68 6.31
C MET A 63 4.23 -10.55 6.59
N THR A 64 4.11 -11.51 7.51
CA THR A 64 5.12 -12.55 7.69
C THR A 64 4.55 -13.86 7.19
N VAL A 65 5.30 -14.55 6.32
CA VAL A 65 4.95 -15.88 5.82
C VAL A 65 6.05 -16.86 6.17
N VAL A 66 5.69 -18.12 6.43
CA VAL A 66 6.68 -19.19 6.63
C VAL A 66 6.88 -19.92 5.31
N LYS A 67 8.06 -19.79 4.71
CA LYS A 67 8.46 -20.48 3.48
C LYS A 67 9.58 -21.46 3.83
N GLN A 68 9.35 -22.75 3.63
CA GLN A 68 10.33 -23.80 3.93
C GLN A 68 10.87 -23.77 5.38
N GLY A 69 10.00 -23.43 6.35
CA GLY A 69 10.38 -23.33 7.76
C GLY A 69 11.12 -22.06 8.14
N LYS A 70 11.34 -21.13 7.21
CA LYS A 70 11.92 -19.81 7.45
C LYS A 70 10.84 -18.73 7.40
N GLU A 71 10.86 -17.83 8.39
CA GLU A 71 10.04 -16.62 8.34
C GLU A 71 10.59 -15.65 7.28
N VAL A 72 9.69 -15.24 6.38
CA VAL A 72 9.95 -14.28 5.32
C VAL A 72 9.02 -13.09 5.54
N ILE A 73 9.61 -11.91 5.67
CA ILE A 73 8.88 -10.66 5.81
C ILE A 73 8.56 -10.13 4.42
N ILE A 74 7.28 -9.96 4.12
CA ILE A 74 6.79 -9.32 2.91
C ILE A 74 6.43 -7.87 3.26
N PRO A 75 7.13 -6.89 2.66
CA PRO A 75 6.91 -5.50 3.00
C PRO A 75 5.59 -4.97 2.41
N ASP A 76 5.02 -3.99 3.11
CA ASP A 76 4.05 -3.06 2.56
C ASP A 76 4.77 -2.07 1.63
N LEU A 77 4.31 -1.96 0.40
CA LEU A 77 4.94 -1.11 -0.61
C LEU A 77 4.58 0.36 -0.50
N THR A 78 3.66 0.74 0.39
CA THR A 78 3.43 2.14 0.77
C THR A 78 4.44 2.64 1.82
N ASN A 79 5.29 1.74 2.32
CA ASN A 79 6.32 2.10 3.28
C ASN A 79 7.27 3.14 2.66
N PRO A 80 7.53 4.28 3.33
CA PRO A 80 8.38 5.33 2.81
C PRO A 80 9.78 4.86 2.45
N PHE A 81 10.37 3.85 3.10
CA PHE A 81 11.69 3.38 2.69
C PHE A 81 11.69 2.77 1.28
N ILE A 82 10.62 2.07 0.91
CA ILE A 82 10.49 1.38 -0.39
C ILE A 82 9.95 2.33 -1.46
N ALA A 83 9.00 3.18 -1.07
CA ALA A 83 8.32 4.10 -1.97
C ALA A 83 9.13 5.35 -2.34
N THR A 84 10.42 5.44 -2.00
CA THR A 84 11.16 6.70 -2.16
C THR A 84 12.46 6.50 -2.90
N ASP A 85 12.99 5.30 -2.83
CA ASP A 85 14.10 4.86 -3.66
C ASP A 85 13.58 4.01 -4.84
N SER A 86 13.17 4.69 -5.91
CA SER A 86 12.82 3.99 -7.15
C SER A 86 14.00 3.18 -7.71
N SER A 87 15.24 3.57 -7.42
CA SER A 87 16.41 2.81 -7.89
C SER A 87 16.58 1.50 -7.13
N TYR A 88 16.31 1.47 -5.82
CA TYR A 88 16.26 0.25 -5.03
C TYR A 88 15.22 -0.72 -5.60
N VAL A 89 14.00 -0.25 -5.88
CA VAL A 89 12.93 -1.08 -6.44
C VAL A 89 13.28 -1.56 -7.85
N GLU A 90 13.87 -0.71 -8.70
CA GLU A 90 14.31 -1.10 -10.04
C GLU A 90 15.39 -2.20 -10.00
N VAL A 91 16.40 -2.03 -9.16
CA VAL A 91 17.47 -3.03 -8.97
C VAL A 91 16.87 -4.32 -8.41
N HIS A 92 16.01 -4.24 -7.40
CA HIS A 92 15.36 -5.39 -6.80
C HIS A 92 14.53 -6.19 -7.83
N LEU A 93 13.72 -5.52 -8.65
CA LEU A 93 12.91 -6.15 -9.68
C LEU A 93 13.76 -6.70 -10.84
N LYS A 94 14.93 -6.12 -11.10
CA LYS A 94 15.87 -6.60 -12.12
C LYS A 94 16.57 -7.92 -11.73
N TYR A 95 16.74 -8.15 -10.43
CA TYR A 95 17.42 -9.34 -9.88
C TYR A 95 16.49 -10.16 -8.97
N VAL A 96 15.21 -10.27 -9.35
CA VAL A 96 14.18 -10.95 -8.54
C VAL A 96 14.50 -12.44 -8.32
N GLU A 97 15.28 -13.05 -9.22
CA GLU A 97 15.86 -14.40 -9.13
C GLU A 97 16.75 -14.64 -7.92
N GLU A 98 17.35 -13.59 -7.36
CA GLU A 98 18.21 -13.66 -6.19
C GLU A 98 17.42 -13.52 -4.88
N THR A 99 16.08 -13.56 -4.94
CA THR A 99 15.20 -13.26 -3.81
C THR A 99 14.16 -14.36 -3.57
N ASP A 100 13.41 -14.24 -2.48
CA ASP A 100 12.30 -15.15 -2.17
C ASP A 100 11.01 -14.86 -2.96
N MET A 101 10.99 -13.78 -3.76
CA MET A 101 9.84 -13.43 -4.59
C MET A 101 9.62 -14.44 -5.72
N PRO A 102 8.35 -14.70 -6.12
CA PRO A 102 8.07 -15.47 -7.31
C PRO A 102 8.76 -14.85 -8.53
N GLN A 103 9.27 -15.71 -9.41
CA GLN A 103 9.88 -15.26 -10.67
C GLN A 103 8.82 -14.59 -11.54
N ILE A 104 8.92 -13.26 -11.66
CA ILE A 104 8.07 -12.45 -12.51
C ILE A 104 8.90 -11.93 -13.68
N ARG A 105 8.37 -12.10 -14.90
CA ARG A 105 9.01 -11.54 -16.08
C ARG A 105 8.52 -10.10 -16.27
N LEU A 106 9.44 -9.15 -16.10
CA LEU A 106 9.25 -7.74 -16.40
C LEU A 106 10.29 -7.28 -17.42
N TYR A 107 9.88 -6.47 -18.39
CA TYR A 107 10.81 -5.75 -19.28
C TYR A 107 11.34 -4.48 -18.59
N SER A 108 12.43 -3.91 -19.09
CA SER A 108 13.07 -2.74 -18.46
C SER A 108 12.13 -1.54 -18.30
N ASP A 109 11.24 -1.30 -19.27
CA ASP A 109 10.23 -0.25 -19.20
C ASP A 109 9.10 -0.60 -18.19
N GLU A 110 8.70 -1.87 -18.11
CA GLU A 110 7.75 -2.34 -17.09
C GLU A 110 8.33 -2.18 -15.67
N ILE A 111 9.60 -2.55 -15.48
CA ILE A 111 10.31 -2.38 -14.19
C ILE A 111 10.31 -0.92 -13.79
N HIS A 112 10.69 -0.03 -14.70
CA HIS A 112 10.68 1.41 -14.46
C HIS A 112 9.28 1.89 -14.08
N GLN A 113 8.25 1.54 -14.85
CA GLN A 113 6.87 1.96 -14.58
C GLN A 113 6.35 1.45 -13.23
N VAL A 114 6.59 0.18 -12.88
CA VAL A 114 6.20 -0.38 -11.56
C VAL A 114 6.95 0.32 -10.44
N SER A 115 8.25 0.60 -10.61
CA SER A 115 9.03 1.35 -9.64
C SER A 115 8.49 2.76 -9.44
N ARG A 116 8.13 3.47 -10.52
CA ARG A 116 7.47 4.79 -10.44
C ARG A 116 6.13 4.72 -9.73
N PHE A 117 5.32 3.69 -9.99
CA PHE A 117 4.08 3.46 -9.26
C PHE A 117 4.32 3.30 -7.76
N ILE A 118 5.23 2.40 -7.37
CA ILE A 118 5.57 2.17 -5.96
C ILE A 118 6.11 3.46 -5.32
N ALA A 119 6.89 4.25 -6.06
CA ALA A 119 7.41 5.50 -5.57
C ALA A 119 6.31 6.53 -5.25
N GLU A 120 5.27 6.58 -6.08
CA GLU A 120 4.15 7.50 -5.89
C GLU A 120 3.10 6.99 -4.89
N LEU A 121 3.15 5.70 -4.49
CA LEU A 121 2.21 5.13 -3.51
C LEU A 121 2.24 5.87 -2.18
N HIS A 122 3.43 6.08 -1.60
CA HIS A 122 3.52 6.71 -0.29
C HIS A 122 2.87 8.10 -0.29
N ALA A 123 3.22 8.96 -1.26
CA ALA A 123 2.61 10.27 -1.41
C ALA A 123 1.09 10.21 -1.68
N ALA A 124 0.63 9.26 -2.49
CA ALA A 124 -0.80 9.08 -2.78
C ALA A 124 -1.61 8.61 -1.56
N THR A 125 -0.96 7.97 -0.59
CA THR A 125 -1.61 7.38 0.59
C THR A 125 -1.58 8.26 1.84
N HIS A 126 -0.57 9.12 2.00
CA HIS A 126 -0.43 9.96 3.20
C HIS A 126 -1.02 11.37 3.05
N GLY A 127 -1.43 11.74 1.83
CA GLY A 127 -2.31 12.87 1.62
C GLY A 127 -1.58 14.20 1.67
N GLN A 128 -1.96 15.05 0.72
CA GLN A 128 -1.44 16.39 0.46
C GLN A 128 -1.66 17.41 1.59
N LYS A 129 -2.00 17.01 2.83
CA LYS A 129 -2.23 17.92 3.97
C LYS A 129 -1.10 18.95 4.09
N TYR A 130 0.12 18.49 3.84
CA TYR A 130 1.32 19.32 3.90
C TYR A 130 1.82 19.79 2.53
N SER A 131 1.14 19.51 1.42
CA SER A 131 1.65 19.88 0.09
C SER A 131 1.26 21.29 -0.36
N GLU A 132 0.15 21.83 0.16
CA GLU A 132 -0.30 23.17 -0.21
C GLU A 132 0.62 24.22 0.43
N ASN A 133 1.14 25.13 -0.41
CA ASN A 133 2.15 26.12 -0.01
C ASN A 133 3.39 25.49 0.65
N ALA A 134 3.77 24.29 0.20
CA ALA A 134 4.97 23.61 0.71
C ALA A 134 6.24 24.45 0.47
N ASP A 135 7.04 24.57 1.51
CA ASP A 135 8.30 25.32 1.57
C ASP A 135 9.49 24.41 1.96
N ALA A 136 9.23 23.13 2.24
CA ALA A 136 10.20 22.12 2.58
C ALA A 136 9.94 20.82 1.79
N THR A 137 10.87 19.87 1.91
CA THR A 137 10.77 18.52 1.34
C THR A 137 11.06 17.50 2.43
N CYS A 138 10.22 16.48 2.56
CA CYS A 138 10.45 15.38 3.49
C CYS A 138 11.78 14.69 3.11
N PRO A 139 12.78 14.60 4.00
CA PRO A 139 14.09 14.03 3.65
C PRO A 139 14.01 12.53 3.37
N VAL A 140 13.05 11.84 4.00
CA VAL A 140 12.84 10.40 3.80
C VAL A 140 12.08 10.16 2.51
N CYS A 141 10.92 10.80 2.33
CA CYS A 141 10.03 10.47 1.23
C CYS A 141 9.94 11.43 0.06
N ARG A 142 10.71 12.51 0.11
CA ARG A 142 10.74 13.55 -0.93
C ARG A 142 9.39 14.22 -1.21
N ALA A 143 8.35 13.91 -0.43
CA ALA A 143 7.08 14.58 -0.53
C ALA A 143 7.24 16.07 -0.17
N PRO A 144 6.53 16.99 -0.86
CA PRO A 144 6.49 18.40 -0.49
C PRO A 144 5.83 18.56 0.89
N VAL A 145 6.42 19.41 1.73
CA VAL A 145 5.96 19.65 3.11
C VAL A 145 5.86 21.15 3.39
N ASN A 146 4.73 21.56 3.95
CA ASN A 146 4.46 22.85 4.55
C ASN A 146 5.01 22.79 5.98
N SER A 147 6.13 23.48 6.20
CA SER A 147 6.92 23.40 7.42
C SER A 147 6.15 23.88 8.65
N GLU A 148 5.26 24.88 8.50
CA GLU A 148 4.44 25.40 9.59
C GLU A 148 3.40 24.37 10.06
N LEU A 149 2.68 23.76 9.12
CA LEU A 149 1.69 22.72 9.43
C LEU A 149 2.36 21.47 10.02
N ALA A 150 3.46 21.02 9.42
CA ALA A 150 4.22 19.88 9.94
C ALA A 150 4.75 20.16 11.36
N LYS A 151 5.22 21.39 11.62
CA LYS A 151 5.67 21.80 12.96
C LYS A 151 4.54 21.79 13.98
N ALA A 152 3.38 22.32 13.60
CA ALA A 152 2.18 22.35 14.44
C ALA A 152 1.71 20.94 14.83
N ASP A 153 1.87 19.97 13.94
CA ASP A 153 1.51 18.57 14.18
C ASP A 153 2.65 17.74 14.82
N GLY A 154 3.80 18.35 15.14
CA GLY A 154 4.93 17.62 15.73
C GLY A 154 5.69 16.73 14.75
N LEU A 155 5.50 16.91 13.45
CA LEU A 155 6.22 16.23 12.36
C LEU A 155 7.50 16.97 11.97
N TRP A 156 8.37 17.19 12.95
CA TRP A 156 9.66 17.83 12.76
C TRP A 156 10.73 17.20 13.66
N PHE A 157 12.00 17.38 13.31
CA PHE A 157 13.14 16.86 14.06
C PHE A 157 14.37 17.76 13.82
N THR A 158 15.11 18.07 14.87
CA THR A 158 16.36 18.84 14.75
C THR A 158 17.56 17.90 14.82
N TYR A 159 18.43 17.96 13.81
CA TYR A 159 19.66 17.17 13.74
C TYR A 159 20.81 18.05 13.22
N PHE A 160 21.96 18.03 13.90
CA PHE A 160 23.11 18.92 13.62
C PHE A 160 22.77 20.41 13.48
N GLY A 161 21.77 20.90 14.21
CA GLY A 161 21.35 22.31 14.18
C GLY A 161 20.45 22.68 12.99
N GLU A 162 20.19 21.75 12.08
CA GLU A 162 19.19 21.89 11.03
C GLU A 162 17.85 21.31 11.49
N THR A 163 16.74 21.93 11.08
CA THR A 163 15.38 21.42 11.35
C THR A 163 14.81 20.79 10.10
N TYR A 164 14.42 19.53 10.22
CA TYR A 164 13.79 18.75 9.17
C TYR A 164 12.29 18.61 9.44
N TYR A 165 11.52 18.58 8.37
CA TYR A 165 10.06 18.48 8.41
C TYR A 165 9.63 17.24 7.66
N PHE A 166 8.61 16.55 8.18
CA PHE A 166 8.18 15.26 7.67
C PHE A 166 6.73 15.32 7.22
N GLU A 167 6.44 14.56 6.18
CA GLU A 167 5.08 14.43 5.66
C GLU A 167 4.23 13.51 6.55
N CYS A 168 4.84 12.53 7.23
CA CYS A 168 4.15 11.63 8.14
C CYS A 168 5.03 11.16 9.32
N GLU A 169 4.41 10.61 10.37
CA GLU A 169 5.11 10.16 11.57
C GLU A 169 6.09 9.02 11.26
N ALA A 170 5.77 8.13 10.32
CA ALA A 170 6.66 7.04 9.91
C ALA A 170 7.98 7.58 9.31
N CYS A 171 7.92 8.64 8.50
CA CYS A 171 9.12 9.30 7.97
C CYS A 171 9.96 9.92 9.10
N LYS A 172 9.31 10.60 10.05
CA LYS A 172 10.00 11.17 11.21
C LYS A 172 10.68 10.10 12.06
N GLU A 173 9.98 9.00 12.34
CA GLU A 173 10.51 7.89 13.13
C GLU A 173 11.75 7.26 12.44
N LEU A 174 11.66 6.98 11.14
CA LEU A 174 12.79 6.44 10.37
C LEU A 174 13.99 7.37 10.40
N PHE A 175 13.78 8.66 10.12
CA PHE A 175 14.85 9.66 10.17
C PHE A 175 15.47 9.76 11.56
N SER A 176 14.65 9.76 12.62
CA SER A 176 15.14 9.88 14.01
C SER A 176 16.05 8.71 14.44
N LYS A 177 15.89 7.53 13.83
CA LYS A 177 16.72 6.35 14.09
C LYS A 177 18.05 6.41 13.36
N GLN A 178 18.07 6.90 12.11
CA GLN A 178 19.24 6.86 11.23
C GLN A 178 19.30 8.09 10.29
N PRO A 179 19.51 9.29 10.81
CA PRO A 179 19.41 10.53 10.00
C PRO A 179 20.50 10.65 8.92
N GLU A 180 21.68 10.05 9.13
CA GLU A 180 22.80 10.06 8.15
C GLU A 180 22.47 9.38 6.82
N VAL A 181 21.46 8.51 6.77
CA VAL A 181 21.05 7.80 5.54
C VAL A 181 20.26 8.71 4.59
N PHE A 182 19.65 9.79 5.12
CA PHE A 182 18.68 10.62 4.40
C PHE A 182 19.18 12.04 4.09
N ARG A 183 20.46 12.29 4.35
CA ARG A 183 21.15 13.58 4.16
C ARG A 183 21.72 13.74 2.76
#